data_AF-A0A7C5SV44-F1
#
_entry.id   AF-A0A7C5SV44-F1
#
_cell.length_a   1.000
_cell.length_b   1.000
_cell.length_c   1.000
_cell.angle_alpha   90.00
_cell.angle_beta   90.00
_cell.angle_gamma   90.00
#
_symmetry.space_group_name_H-M   'P 1'
#
loop_
_entity.id
_entity.type
_entity.pdbx_description
1 polymer ?
#
loop_
_entity_poly.entity_id
_entity_poly.type
_entity_poly.pdbx_seq_one_letter_code
_entity_poly.pdbx_strand_id
1 'polypeptide(L)'
;MGLEQFKNRNVGQQNYRMLDLEHTPQTGMGKFRQVVRRTFKTELFVGLWVTMREMINALFRGQMHTVKYPFEKLPISPRYRAIHEMLRLLESGHYRCIGCGLCEKICISNCITMDTRYDENQRKEV
;
A
#
# COMPACT_ATOMS: atom_id res chain seq x y z
N MET A 1 -16.39 30.74 -7.34
CA MET A 1 -15.11 30.42 -6.66
C MET A 1 -14.13 29.97 -7.74
N GLY A 2 -13.08 30.74 -8.00
CA GLY A 2 -12.19 30.54 -9.14
C GLY A 2 -11.27 29.33 -8.99
N LEU A 3 -11.02 28.64 -10.11
CA LEU A 3 -10.15 27.46 -10.23
C LEU A 3 -8.64 27.78 -10.06
N GLU A 4 -8.30 29.05 -9.81
CA GLU A 4 -6.93 29.53 -9.58
C GLU A 4 -6.24 28.81 -8.42
N GLN A 5 -6.99 28.40 -7.39
CA GLN A 5 -6.45 27.68 -6.23
C GLN A 5 -5.89 26.29 -6.60
N PHE A 6 -6.33 25.69 -7.72
CA PHE A 6 -5.87 24.37 -8.18
C PHE A 6 -4.78 24.43 -9.25
N LYS A 7 -4.40 25.63 -9.71
CA LYS A 7 -3.37 25.82 -10.74
C LYS A 7 -1.95 25.65 -10.18
N ASN A 8 -1.76 25.96 -8.90
CA ASN A 8 -0.49 25.76 -8.20
C ASN A 8 -0.41 24.35 -7.63
N ARG A 9 0.14 23.41 -8.41
CA ARG A 9 0.43 22.03 -7.97
C ARG A 9 1.62 21.93 -7.01
N ASN A 10 2.29 23.05 -6.70
CA ASN A 10 3.33 23.14 -5.68
C ASN A 10 2.70 23.28 -4.30
N VAL A 11 2.12 22.18 -3.80
CA VAL A 11 1.51 22.10 -2.46
C VAL A 11 2.49 21.66 -1.37
N GLY A 12 3.75 21.42 -1.73
CA GLY A 12 4.79 21.05 -0.78
C GLY A 12 5.71 22.22 -0.48
N GLN A 13 5.75 22.70 0.76
CA GLN A 13 6.96 23.36 1.24
C GLN A 13 8.07 22.31 1.21
N GLN A 14 8.98 22.42 0.24
CA GLN A 14 10.15 21.55 0.16
C GLN A 14 11.10 21.93 1.31
N ASN A 15 10.82 21.41 2.49
CA ASN A 15 11.71 21.51 3.65
C ASN A 15 12.86 20.53 3.45
N TYR A 16 13.83 20.90 2.62
CA TYR A 16 15.11 20.20 2.58
C TYR A 16 15.86 20.50 3.87
N ARG A 17 16.37 19.46 4.54
CA ARG A 17 17.31 19.61 5.65
C ARG A 17 18.67 19.14 5.15
N MET A 18 19.65 20.03 5.20
CA MET A 18 21.03 19.64 4.93
C MET A 18 21.48 18.68 6.03
N LEU A 19 21.91 17.48 5.64
CA LEU A 19 22.53 16.51 6.54
C LEU A 19 24.02 16.81 6.56
N ASP A 20 24.55 17.15 7.73
CA ASP A 20 25.99 17.34 7.90
C ASP A 20 26.68 15.98 7.81
N LEU A 21 27.19 15.67 6.62
CA LEU A 21 28.05 14.51 6.40
C LEU A 21 29.47 14.88 6.80
N GLU A 22 30.01 14.19 7.81
CA GLU A 22 31.37 14.43 8.28
C GLU A 22 32.38 14.02 7.19
N HIS A 23 33.29 14.93 6.84
CA HIS A 23 34.29 14.71 5.77
C HIS A 23 35.24 13.56 6.13
N THR A 24 35.35 12.57 5.24
CA THR A 24 36.29 11.45 5.41
C THR A 24 37.74 11.92 5.26
N PRO A 25 38.68 11.52 6.14
CA PRO A 25 40.08 11.89 6.05
C PRO A 25 40.73 11.32 4.77
N GLN A 26 41.40 12.18 4.00
CA GLN A 26 42.03 11.77 2.73
C GLN A 26 43.44 11.17 2.90
N THR A 27 44.14 11.50 3.99
CA THR A 27 45.49 11.02 4.31
C THR A 27 45.51 9.53 4.69
N GLY A 28 46.54 8.78 4.26
CA GLY A 28 46.69 7.34 4.57
C GLY A 28 46.66 7.01 6.07
N MET A 29 47.38 7.80 6.89
CA MET A 29 47.38 7.65 8.36
C MET A 29 46.01 7.99 8.98
N GLY A 30 45.29 8.96 8.41
CA GLY A 30 43.95 9.35 8.85
C GLY A 30 42.91 8.25 8.59
N LYS A 31 43.00 7.58 7.44
CA LYS A 31 42.16 6.41 7.10
C LYS A 31 42.42 5.25 8.06
N PHE A 32 43.69 4.96 8.38
CA PHE A 32 44.03 3.89 9.33
C PHE A 32 43.45 4.15 10.73
N ARG A 33 43.61 5.36 11.27
CA ARG A 33 43.05 5.74 12.58
C ARG A 33 41.52 5.67 12.62
N GLN A 34 40.85 6.01 11.51
CA GLN A 34 39.39 5.91 11.40
C GLN A 34 38.91 4.45 11.42
N VAL A 35 39.62 3.55 10.74
CA VAL A 35 39.29 2.11 10.73
C VAL A 35 39.42 1.53 12.14
N VAL A 36 40.55 1.76 12.81
CA VAL A 36 40.75 1.30 14.19
C VAL A 36 39.65 1.84 15.13
N ARG A 37 39.32 3.14 15.02
CA ARG A 37 38.25 3.76 15.82
C ARG A 37 36.87 3.16 15.53
N ARG A 38 36.57 2.77 14.28
CA ARG A 38 35.30 2.14 13.91
C ARG A 38 35.22 0.67 14.34
N THR A 39 36.31 -0.08 14.24
CA THR A 39 36.36 -1.49 14.65
C THR A 39 36.16 -1.65 16.15
N PHE A 40 36.73 -0.76 16.96
CA PHE A 40 36.56 -0.78 18.43
C PHE A 40 35.40 0.09 18.93
N LYS A 41 34.57 0.64 18.03
CA LYS A 41 33.39 1.40 18.43
C LYS A 41 32.29 0.45 18.91
N THR A 42 31.67 0.77 20.03
CA THR A 42 30.57 0.01 20.63
C THR A 42 29.25 0.08 19.84
N GLU A 43 29.25 0.69 18.65
CA GLU A 43 28.08 0.82 17.78
C GLU A 43 27.48 -0.54 17.40
N LEU A 44 28.30 -1.58 17.26
CA LEU A 44 27.83 -2.95 17.02
C LEU A 44 26.99 -3.49 18.19
N PHE A 45 27.42 -3.21 19.43
CA PHE A 45 26.67 -3.60 20.63
C PHE A 45 25.38 -2.79 20.80
N VAL A 46 25.38 -1.51 20.41
CA VAL A 46 24.14 -0.70 20.38
C VAL A 46 23.14 -1.29 19.40
N GLY A 47 23.58 -1.67 18.20
CA GLY A 47 22.72 -2.33 17.21
C GLY A 47 22.17 -3.67 17.73
N LEU A 48 23.04 -4.52 18.28
CA LEU A 48 22.66 -5.82 18.86
C LEU A 48 21.70 -5.66 20.05
N TRP A 49 21.88 -4.63 20.87
CA TRP A 49 20.98 -4.35 21.98
C TRP A 49 19.57 -4.00 21.51
N VAL A 50 19.45 -3.20 20.44
CA VAL A 50 18.14 -2.83 19.87
C VAL A 50 17.44 -4.07 19.31
N THR A 51 18.16 -4.95 18.61
CA THR A 51 17.58 -6.20 18.08
C THR A 51 17.17 -7.15 19.19
N MET A 52 18.00 -7.32 20.22
CA MET A 52 17.64 -8.13 21.39
C MET A 52 16.43 -7.56 22.14
N ARG A 53 16.35 -6.23 22.30
CA ARG A 53 15.19 -5.58 22.91
C ARG A 53 13.91 -5.87 22.15
N GLU A 54 13.95 -5.79 20.82
CA GLU A 54 12.78 -6.07 19.99
C GLU A 54 12.37 -7.55 20.04
N MET A 55 13.35 -8.46 20.04
CA MET A 55 13.11 -9.89 20.21
C MET A 55 12.43 -10.19 21.56
N ILE A 56 12.88 -9.57 22.65
CA ILE A 56 12.28 -9.71 23.97
C ILE A 56 10.85 -9.15 23.98
N ASN A 57 10.62 -7.98 23.37
CA ASN A 57 9.29 -7.39 23.25
C ASN A 57 8.32 -8.30 22.47
N ALA A 58 8.78 -8.87 21.35
CA ALA A 58 7.97 -9.77 20.55
C ALA A 58 7.60 -11.06 21.31
N LEU A 59 8.56 -11.66 22.02
CA LEU A 59 8.38 -12.97 22.66
C LEU A 59 7.64 -12.87 24.01
N PHE A 60 7.97 -11.87 24.84
CA PHE A 60 7.47 -11.78 26.22
C PHE A 60 6.38 -10.73 26.42
N ARG A 61 6.33 -9.67 25.60
CA ARG A 61 5.33 -8.61 25.73
C ARG A 61 4.16 -8.75 24.75
N GLY A 62 4.15 -9.81 23.95
CA GLY A 62 3.08 -10.09 22.99
C GLY A 62 2.91 -9.01 21.91
N GLN A 63 3.91 -8.16 21.70
CA GLN A 63 3.89 -7.09 20.69
C GLN A 63 4.19 -7.62 19.28
N MET A 64 3.86 -8.88 19.01
CA MET A 64 4.02 -9.45 17.68
C MET A 64 2.95 -8.87 16.75
N HIS A 65 3.38 -8.38 15.58
CA HIS A 65 2.49 -7.88 14.54
C HIS A 65 1.93 -9.00 13.64
N THR A 66 2.17 -10.26 13.99
CA THR A 66 1.71 -11.42 13.23
C THR A 66 0.24 -11.71 13.54
N VAL A 67 -0.53 -11.99 12.49
CA VAL A 67 -1.96 -12.34 12.58
C VAL A 67 -2.11 -13.82 12.26
N LYS A 68 -2.92 -14.57 13.03
CA LYS A 68 -3.11 -16.01 12.82
C LYS A 68 -4.14 -16.28 11.72
N TYR A 69 -3.74 -16.16 10.46
CA TYR A 69 -4.60 -16.57 9.34
C TYR A 69 -4.78 -18.10 9.34
N PRO A 70 -6.00 -18.66 9.15
CA PRO A 70 -7.25 -18.02 8.73
C PRO A 70 -8.19 -17.58 9.87
N PHE A 71 -7.83 -17.83 11.13
CA PHE A 71 -8.69 -17.56 12.30
C PHE A 71 -8.86 -16.07 12.58
N GLU A 72 -7.80 -15.29 12.41
CA GLU A 72 -7.79 -13.84 12.53
C GLU A 72 -7.58 -13.23 11.14
N LYS A 73 -8.40 -12.24 10.78
CA LYS A 73 -8.31 -11.52 9.50
C LYS A 73 -7.94 -10.05 9.77
N LEU A 74 -7.14 -9.47 8.89
CA LEU A 74 -6.80 -8.06 8.96
C LEU A 74 -8.04 -7.19 8.67
N PRO A 75 -8.12 -5.98 9.25
CA PRO A 75 -9.20 -5.05 8.93
C PRO A 75 -9.12 -4.63 7.46
N ILE A 76 -10.17 -4.95 6.69
CA ILE A 76 -10.28 -4.61 5.27
C ILE A 76 -11.07 -3.31 5.15
N SER A 77 -10.57 -2.36 4.35
CA SER A 77 -11.30 -1.11 4.11
C SER A 77 -12.58 -1.36 3.29
N PRO A 78 -13.65 -0.56 3.47
CA PRO A 78 -14.89 -0.70 2.69
C PRO A 78 -14.71 -0.52 1.16
N ARG A 79 -13.58 0.07 0.71
CA ARG A 79 -13.26 0.28 -0.70
C ARG A 79 -12.40 -0.84 -1.30
N TYR A 80 -12.19 -1.93 -0.56
CA TYR A 80 -11.44 -3.06 -1.06
C TYR A 80 -12.15 -3.69 -2.26
N ARG A 81 -11.41 -3.90 -3.34
CA ARG A 81 -11.91 -4.50 -4.58
C ARG A 81 -11.44 -5.95 -4.63
N ALA A 82 -12.38 -6.88 -4.63
CA ALA A 82 -12.10 -8.31 -4.69
C ALA A 82 -12.98 -8.98 -5.74
N ILE A 83 -13.98 -9.74 -5.30
CA ILE A 83 -14.84 -10.54 -6.16
C ILE A 83 -15.86 -9.61 -6.82
N HIS A 84 -16.01 -9.76 -8.14
CA HIS A 84 -17.01 -9.04 -8.92
C HIS A 84 -18.33 -9.81 -8.85
N GLU A 85 -19.42 -9.14 -8.47
CA GLU A 85 -20.76 -9.72 -8.38
C GLU A 85 -21.77 -8.81 -9.08
N MET A 86 -22.72 -9.40 -9.80
CA MET A 86 -23.84 -8.65 -10.40
C MET A 86 -24.91 -8.37 -9.36
N LEU A 87 -25.06 -7.09 -9.00
CA LEU A 87 -26.05 -6.65 -8.02
C LEU A 87 -27.49 -6.78 -8.56
N ARG A 88 -28.39 -7.18 -7.67
CA ARG A 88 -29.84 -7.23 -7.92
C ARG A 88 -30.56 -5.99 -7.35
N LEU A 89 -31.74 -5.70 -7.87
CA LEU A 89 -32.68 -4.75 -7.28
C LEU A 89 -33.30 -5.37 -6.03
N LEU A 90 -33.29 -4.64 -4.92
CA LEU A 90 -33.81 -5.15 -3.64
C LEU A 90 -35.32 -5.43 -3.69
N GLU A 91 -36.04 -4.61 -4.46
CA GLU A 91 -37.51 -4.61 -4.53
C GLU A 91 -38.06 -5.68 -5.48
N SER A 92 -37.38 -5.91 -6.62
CA SER A 92 -37.89 -6.77 -7.69
C SER A 92 -37.06 -8.03 -7.93
N GLY A 93 -35.89 -8.17 -7.28
CA GLY A 93 -35.02 -9.33 -7.40
C GLY A 93 -34.31 -9.48 -8.76
N HIS A 94 -34.64 -8.64 -9.75
CA HIS A 94 -34.00 -8.65 -11.07
C HIS A 94 -32.59 -8.05 -11.03
N TYR A 95 -31.73 -8.44 -11.97
CA TYR A 95 -30.40 -7.85 -12.13
C TYR A 95 -30.49 -6.35 -12.48
N ARG A 96 -29.53 -5.56 -11.98
CA ARG A 96 -29.41 -4.13 -12.30
C ARG A 96 -28.82 -3.86 -13.69
N CYS A 97 -28.22 -4.89 -14.30
CA CYS A 97 -27.59 -4.76 -15.61
C CYS A 97 -28.65 -4.61 -16.70
N ILE A 98 -28.46 -3.65 -17.62
CA ILE A 98 -29.35 -3.41 -18.76
C ILE A 98 -28.71 -3.82 -20.11
N GLY A 99 -27.53 -4.44 -20.08
CA GLY A 99 -26.80 -4.83 -21.28
C GLY A 99 -26.29 -3.65 -22.11
N CYS A 100 -25.76 -2.61 -21.47
CA CYS A 100 -25.27 -1.41 -22.18
C CYS A 100 -23.86 -1.58 -22.81
N GLY A 101 -23.11 -2.63 -22.46
CA GLY A 101 -21.76 -2.88 -22.98
C GLY A 101 -20.65 -1.92 -22.49
N LEU A 102 -20.97 -0.95 -21.62
CA LEU A 102 -19.97 0.01 -21.12
C LEU A 102 -18.87 -0.66 -20.28
N CYS A 103 -19.23 -1.68 -19.50
CA CYS A 103 -18.29 -2.43 -18.66
C CYS A 103 -17.28 -3.24 -19.48
N GLU A 104 -17.70 -3.81 -20.61
CA GLU A 104 -16.82 -4.49 -21.56
C GLU A 104 -15.86 -3.49 -22.22
N LYS A 105 -16.38 -2.35 -22.69
CA LYS A 105 -15.57 -1.32 -23.37
C LYS A 105 -14.52 -0.67 -22.47
N ILE A 106 -14.79 -0.47 -21.18
CA ILE A 106 -13.83 0.16 -20.25
C ILE A 106 -12.83 -0.84 -19.66
N CYS A 107 -13.03 -2.15 -19.86
CA CYS A 107 -12.17 -3.17 -19.29
C CYS A 107 -10.78 -3.15 -19.97
N ILE A 108 -9.77 -2.70 -19.24
CA ILE A 108 -8.40 -2.57 -19.76
C ILE A 108 -7.80 -3.95 -20.14
N SER A 109 -8.21 -5.01 -19.44
CA SER A 109 -7.70 -6.37 -19.63
C SER A 109 -8.57 -7.22 -20.57
N ASN A 110 -9.66 -6.68 -21.12
CA ASN A 110 -10.62 -7.40 -21.96
C ASN A 110 -11.10 -8.74 -21.36
N CYS A 111 -11.31 -8.80 -20.04
CA CYS A 111 -11.76 -10.02 -19.35
C CYS A 111 -13.30 -10.15 -19.28
N ILE A 112 -14.03 -9.15 -19.78
CA ILE A 112 -15.49 -9.11 -19.75
C ILE A 112 -15.97 -9.26 -21.19
N THR A 113 -16.91 -10.16 -21.40
CA THR A 113 -17.62 -10.36 -22.68
C THR A 113 -19.12 -10.30 -22.38
N MET A 114 -19.90 -9.57 -23.18
CA MET A 114 -21.35 -9.48 -23.00
C MET A 114 -22.10 -9.86 -24.28
N ASP A 115 -23.04 -10.77 -24.12
CA ASP A 115 -24.08 -11.05 -25.10
C ASP A 115 -25.43 -10.64 -24.50
N THR A 116 -26.33 -10.06 -25.30
CA THR A 116 -27.65 -9.63 -24.81
C THR A 116 -28.76 -10.34 -25.55
N ARG A 117 -29.78 -10.80 -24.82
CA ARG A 117 -31.00 -11.39 -25.37
C ARG A 117 -32.24 -10.76 -24.74
N TYR A 118 -33.38 -10.86 -25.42
CA TYR A 118 -34.66 -10.44 -24.85
C TYR A 118 -35.38 -11.66 -24.28
N ASP A 119 -35.82 -11.55 -23.02
CA ASP A 119 -36.72 -12.50 -22.36
C ASP A 119 -38.17 -12.36 -22.86
N GLU A 120 -39.04 -13.30 -22.53
CA GLU A 120 -40.48 -13.32 -22.85
C GLU A 120 -41.20 -12.03 -22.42
N ASN A 121 -40.71 -11.40 -21.35
CA ASN A 121 -41.20 -10.13 -20.83
C ASN A 121 -40.60 -8.88 -21.52
N GLN A 122 -39.96 -9.06 -22.69
CA GLN A 122 -39.19 -8.03 -23.43
C GLN A 122 -38.10 -7.32 -22.61
N ARG A 123 -37.60 -7.95 -21.55
CA ARG A 123 -36.47 -7.43 -20.76
C ARG A 123 -35.15 -7.97 -21.29
N LYS A 124 -34.11 -7.13 -21.28
CA LYS A 124 -32.77 -7.54 -21.69
C LYS A 124 -32.10 -8.36 -20.60
N GLU A 125 -31.74 -9.59 -20.94
CA GLU A 125 -30.86 -10.44 -20.13
C GLU A 125 -29.44 -10.40 -20.71
N VAL A 126 -28.46 -10.43 -19.79
CA VAL A 126 -27.04 -10.58 -20.05
C VAL A 126 -26.59 -11.90 -19.45
#